data_AF-A0A7D4QSR8-F1
#
_entry.id   AF-A0A7D4QSR8-F1
#
_cell.length_a   1.000
_cell.length_b   1.000
_cell.length_c   1.000
_cell.angle_alpha   90.00
_cell.angle_beta   90.00
_cell.angle_gamma   90.00
#
_symmetry.space_group_name_H-M   'P 1'
#
loop_
_entity.id
_entity.type
_entity.pdbx_description
1 polymer ?
#
loop_
_entity_poly.entity_id
_entity_poly.type
_entity_poly.pdbx_seq_one_letter_code
_entity_poly.pdbx_strand_id
1 'polypeptide(L)'
;MPPIIAWPAVCFFGVGMLYGIFNLLDRRPQIIINTVGIFDRMAYTDFINWSLIENAYVFHISKQTFIGIVIDQSATDLIRKKSSLKASKHLGFQEITLKLSTIKIDETRLKDFIVAMSKADPVKQTKLIEQYNA
;
A
#
# COMPACT_ATOMS: atom_id res chain seq x y z
N MET A 1 40.14 -19.59 -10.37
CA MET A 1 39.38 -18.61 -11.18
C MET A 1 40.34 -17.53 -11.64
N PRO A 2 40.36 -17.14 -12.91
CA PRO A 2 41.23 -16.07 -13.38
C PRO A 2 40.87 -14.74 -12.67
N PRO A 3 41.86 -13.90 -12.29
CA PRO A 3 41.64 -12.65 -11.55
C PRO A 3 40.65 -11.69 -12.23
N ILE A 4 40.59 -11.74 -13.56
CA ILE A 4 39.67 -10.97 -14.41
C ILE A 4 38.19 -11.23 -14.09
N ILE A 5 37.85 -12.41 -13.58
CA ILE A 5 36.47 -12.77 -13.19
C ILE A 5 36.21 -12.49 -11.71
N ALA A 6 37.26 -12.54 -10.88
CA ALA A 6 37.14 -12.34 -9.43
C ALA A 6 36.84 -10.87 -9.07
N TRP A 7 37.53 -9.91 -9.69
CA TRP A 7 37.33 -8.48 -9.39
C TRP A 7 35.92 -7.97 -9.69
N PRO A 8 35.30 -8.26 -10.86
CA PRO A 8 33.91 -7.88 -11.12
C PRO A 8 32.93 -8.51 -10.14
N ALA A 9 33.15 -9.77 -9.73
CA ALA A 9 32.31 -10.44 -8.76
C ALA A 9 32.37 -9.76 -7.40
N VAL A 10 33.57 -9.43 -6.91
CA VAL A 10 33.75 -8.70 -5.64
C VAL A 10 33.07 -7.33 -5.70
N CYS A 11 33.21 -6.59 -6.80
CA CYS A 11 32.51 -5.31 -6.97
C CYS A 11 30.99 -5.48 -6.99
N PHE A 12 30.47 -6.46 -7.73
CA PHE A 12 29.04 -6.74 -7.83
C PHE A 12 28.42 -7.12 -6.48
N PHE A 13 29.03 -8.09 -5.79
CA PHE A 13 28.55 -8.54 -4.49
C PHE A 13 28.82 -7.53 -3.37
N GLY A 14 29.92 -6.77 -3.44
CA GLY A 14 30.22 -5.70 -2.48
C GLY A 14 29.21 -4.57 -2.55
N VAL A 15 28.91 -4.05 -3.75
CA VAL A 15 27.87 -3.04 -3.95
C VAL A 15 26.49 -3.60 -3.62
N GLY A 16 26.20 -4.83 -4.02
CA GLY A 16 24.94 -5.51 -3.70
C GLY A 16 24.72 -5.67 -2.20
N MET A 17 25.77 -5.98 -1.43
CA MET A 17 25.72 -6.07 0.03
C MET A 17 25.42 -4.70 0.66
N LEU A 18 26.11 -3.64 0.24
CA LEU A 18 25.83 -2.29 0.74
C LEU A 18 24.38 -1.88 0.44
N TYR A 19 23.93 -2.08 -0.79
CA TYR A 19 22.55 -1.80 -1.19
C TYR A 19 21.53 -2.61 -0.38
N GLY A 20 21.80 -3.89 -0.15
CA GLY A 20 20.97 -4.76 0.69
C GLY A 20 20.87 -4.27 2.13
N ILE A 21 21.99 -3.84 2.72
CA ILE A 21 22.02 -3.25 4.07
C ILE A 21 21.20 -1.95 4.11
N PHE A 22 21.36 -1.06 3.13
CA PHE A 22 20.56 0.17 3.04
C PHE A 22 19.05 -0.13 2.98
N ASN A 23 18.65 -1.14 2.22
CA ASN A 23 17.24 -1.50 2.09
C ASN A 23 16.70 -2.21 3.36
N LEU A 24 17.53 -2.98 4.06
CA LEU A 24 17.14 -3.63 5.33
C LEU A 24 16.95 -2.60 6.45
N LEU A 25 17.73 -1.52 6.42
CA LEU A 25 17.61 -0.38 7.33
C LEU A 25 16.50 0.60 6.92
N ASP A 26 15.93 0.48 5.72
CA ASP A 26 14.80 1.29 5.29
C ASP A 26 13.52 0.89 6.04
N ARG A 27 13.26 1.58 7.15
CA ARG A 27 12.06 1.41 7.99
C ARG A 27 10.86 2.26 7.56
N ARG A 28 10.87 2.80 6.34
CA ARG A 28 9.74 3.59 5.85
C ARG A 28 8.45 2.75 5.86
N PRO A 29 7.34 3.30 6.38
CA PRO A 29 6.08 2.57 6.45
C PRO A 29 5.61 2.20 5.04
N GLN A 30 5.10 0.97 4.89
CA GLN A 30 4.51 0.52 3.63
C GLN A 30 3.13 1.17 3.43
N ILE A 31 2.32 1.20 4.49
CA ILE A 31 0.97 1.77 4.48
C ILE A 31 0.90 2.89 5.53
N ILE A 32 0.37 4.04 5.16
CA ILE A 32 0.11 5.19 6.04
C ILE A 32 -1.39 5.49 5.98
N ILE A 33 -2.04 5.51 7.13
CA ILE A 33 -3.46 5.86 7.25
C ILE A 33 -3.54 7.09 8.15
N ASN A 34 -4.14 8.16 7.66
CA ASN A 34 -4.28 9.43 8.39
C ASN A 34 -5.64 10.08 8.12
N THR A 35 -5.86 11.29 8.62
CA THR A 35 -7.11 12.05 8.39
C THR A 35 -7.28 12.52 6.95
N VAL A 36 -6.20 12.61 6.16
CA VAL A 36 -6.28 12.99 4.75
C VAL A 36 -6.75 11.80 3.93
N GLY A 37 -6.28 10.60 4.24
CA GLY A 37 -6.58 9.41 3.44
C GLY A 37 -5.71 8.20 3.76
N ILE A 38 -5.66 7.29 2.78
CA ILE A 38 -4.82 6.09 2.80
C ILE A 38 -3.69 6.27 1.79
N PHE A 39 -2.47 5.91 2.19
CA PHE A 39 -1.29 5.84 1.34
C PHE A 39 -0.63 4.47 1.40
N ASP A 40 -0.28 3.90 0.24
CA ASP A 40 0.47 2.65 0.09
C ASP A 40 1.61 2.87 -0.90
N ARG A 41 2.83 2.79 -0.37
CA ARG A 41 4.08 3.03 -1.09
C ARG A 41 4.27 2.08 -2.29
N MET A 42 3.68 0.89 -2.26
CA MET A 42 3.83 -0.10 -3.34
C MET A 42 2.73 0.00 -4.39
N ALA A 43 1.54 0.45 -4.01
CA ALA A 43 0.39 0.47 -4.90
C ALA A 43 0.28 1.80 -5.67
N TYR A 44 0.63 2.93 -5.07
CA TYR A 44 0.41 4.24 -5.69
C TYR A 44 1.30 5.35 -5.12
N THR A 45 1.36 6.46 -5.86
CA THR A 45 2.31 7.56 -5.61
C THR A 45 1.77 8.69 -4.73
N ASP A 46 0.46 8.71 -4.41
CA ASP A 46 -0.21 9.85 -3.76
C ASP A 46 -1.34 9.41 -2.81
N PHE A 47 -1.75 10.24 -1.84
CA PHE A 47 -2.80 9.86 -0.86
C PHE A 47 -4.18 9.74 -1.53
N ILE A 48 -4.93 8.69 -1.18
CA ILE A 48 -6.34 8.52 -1.57
C ILE A 48 -7.21 9.14 -0.49
N ASN A 49 -7.88 10.23 -0.81
CA ASN A 49 -8.76 10.91 0.14
C ASN A 49 -9.96 10.04 0.53
N TRP A 50 -10.35 10.09 1.80
CA TRP A 50 -11.53 9.40 2.31
C TRP A 50 -12.81 9.72 1.54
N SER A 51 -12.94 10.96 1.01
CA SER A 51 -14.10 11.38 0.21
C SER A 51 -14.26 10.63 -1.12
N LEU A 52 -13.18 10.00 -1.60
CA LEU A 52 -13.18 9.23 -2.85
C LEU A 52 -13.48 7.75 -2.62
N ILE A 53 -13.42 7.29 -1.36
CA ILE A 53 -13.59 5.89 -0.98
C ILE A 53 -15.08 5.63 -0.74
N GLU A 54 -15.68 4.78 -1.56
CA GLU A 54 -17.10 4.41 -1.41
C GLU A 54 -17.25 3.23 -0.44
N ASN A 55 -16.38 2.23 -0.57
CA ASN A 55 -16.46 1.00 0.22
C ASN A 55 -15.10 0.28 0.29
N ALA A 56 -14.99 -0.68 1.20
CA ALA A 56 -13.83 -1.56 1.29
C ALA A 56 -14.25 -2.99 1.64
N TYR A 57 -13.54 -3.97 1.08
CA TYR A 57 -13.76 -5.38 1.37
C TYR A 57 -12.46 -6.15 1.43
N VAL A 58 -12.47 -7.28 2.14
CA VAL A 58 -11.32 -8.19 2.25
C VAL A 58 -11.47 -9.29 1.20
N PHE A 59 -10.38 -9.62 0.53
CA PHE A 59 -10.34 -10.79 -0.34
C PHE A 59 -8.98 -11.49 -0.25
N HIS A 60 -8.98 -12.79 -0.52
CA HIS A 60 -7.79 -13.61 -0.45
C HIS A 60 -7.45 -14.12 -1.85
N ILE A 61 -6.23 -13.86 -2.32
CA ILE A 61 -5.70 -14.47 -3.53
C ILE A 61 -4.54 -15.38 -3.14
N SER A 62 -4.73 -16.67 -3.43
CA SER A 62 -3.82 -17.76 -3.07
C SER A 62 -3.59 -17.86 -1.55
N LYS A 63 -2.50 -17.27 -1.04
CA LYS A 63 -2.09 -17.28 0.38
C LYS A 63 -1.84 -15.88 0.92
N GLN A 64 -2.22 -14.85 0.17
CA GLN A 64 -2.07 -13.45 0.55
C GLN A 64 -3.46 -12.84 0.72
N THR A 65 -3.62 -12.09 1.81
CA THR A 65 -4.81 -11.30 2.02
C THR A 65 -4.61 -9.88 1.52
N PHE A 66 -5.67 -9.36 0.93
CA PHE A 66 -5.76 -8.02 0.41
C PHE A 66 -7.04 -7.34 0.90
N ILE A 67 -6.99 -6.01 1.01
CA ILE A 67 -8.19 -5.17 1.10
C ILE A 67 -8.38 -4.47 -0.23
N GLY A 68 -9.51 -4.71 -0.87
CA GLY A 68 -9.99 -3.96 -2.03
C GLY A 68 -10.73 -2.72 -1.56
N ILE A 69 -10.27 -1.56 -2.01
CA ILE A 69 -10.91 -0.27 -1.80
C ILE A 69 -11.63 0.11 -3.09
N VAL A 70 -12.95 0.28 -2.98
CA VAL A 70 -13.82 0.76 -4.05
C VAL A 70 -13.79 2.28 -4.05
N ILE A 71 -13.51 2.86 -5.21
CA ILE A 71 -13.35 4.29 -5.43
C ILE A 71 -14.25 4.70 -6.59
N ASP A 72 -14.75 5.93 -6.56
CA ASP A 72 -15.49 6.51 -7.68
C ASP A 72 -14.70 6.36 -9.00
N GLN A 73 -15.41 5.99 -10.07
CA GLN A 73 -14.85 5.78 -11.40
C GLN A 73 -14.17 7.04 -11.94
N SER A 74 -14.67 8.23 -11.59
CA SER A 74 -14.10 9.50 -12.03
C SER A 74 -12.70 9.76 -11.45
N ALA A 75 -12.46 9.34 -10.20
CA ALA A 75 -11.18 9.48 -9.51
C ALA A 75 -10.20 8.34 -9.86
N THR A 76 -10.74 7.19 -10.23
CA THR A 76 -9.98 6.00 -10.62
C THR A 76 -9.02 6.29 -11.78
N ASP A 77 -9.45 7.04 -12.80
CA ASP A 77 -8.61 7.38 -13.96
C ASP A 77 -7.50 8.38 -13.62
N LEU A 78 -7.74 9.30 -12.67
CA LEU A 78 -6.75 10.29 -12.23
C LEU A 78 -5.61 9.64 -11.45
N ILE A 79 -5.93 8.73 -10.53
CA ILE A 79 -4.94 7.99 -9.73
C ILE A 79 -4.13 7.04 -10.64
N ARG A 80 -4.79 6.40 -11.60
CA ARG A 80 -4.17 5.48 -12.57
C ARG A 80 -3.22 6.17 -13.56
N LYS A 81 -3.46 7.44 -13.91
CA LYS A 81 -2.58 8.19 -14.81
C LYS A 81 -1.24 8.55 -14.17
N LYS A 82 -1.20 8.69 -12.83
CA LYS A 82 0.04 8.99 -12.07
C LYS A 82 0.80 7.74 -11.61
N SER A 83 0.13 6.58 -11.54
CA SER A 83 0.71 5.33 -11.07
C SER A 83 1.08 4.40 -12.22
N SER A 84 2.16 3.62 -12.10
CA SER A 84 2.58 2.60 -13.08
C SER A 84 1.66 1.36 -13.15
N LEU A 85 0.40 1.49 -12.70
CA LEU A 85 -0.61 0.43 -12.60
C LEU A 85 -1.23 0.01 -13.94
N LYS A 86 -0.51 0.11 -15.06
CA LYS A 86 -0.97 -0.44 -16.35
C LYS A 86 -1.22 -1.95 -16.30
N ALA A 87 -0.59 -2.65 -15.35
CA ALA A 87 -0.75 -4.10 -15.16
C ALA A 87 -2.12 -4.49 -14.57
N SER A 88 -2.75 -3.63 -13.76
CA SER A 88 -4.01 -3.99 -13.06
C SER A 88 -5.22 -4.04 -13.98
N LYS A 89 -5.16 -3.35 -15.14
CA LYS A 89 -6.23 -3.34 -16.16
C LYS A 89 -6.51 -4.74 -16.72
N HIS A 90 -5.50 -5.61 -16.77
CA HIS A 90 -5.64 -6.97 -17.27
C HIS A 90 -6.34 -7.92 -16.28
N LEU A 91 -6.47 -7.52 -15.02
CA LEU A 91 -7.07 -8.32 -13.96
C LEU A 91 -8.53 -7.94 -13.65
N GLY A 92 -9.10 -6.94 -14.34
CA GLY A 92 -10.51 -6.55 -14.18
C GLY A 92 -10.83 -5.78 -12.90
N PHE A 93 -9.86 -5.55 -12.01
CA PHE A 93 -10.08 -4.83 -10.76
C PHE A 93 -10.21 -3.31 -11.03
N GLN A 94 -11.38 -2.74 -10.73
CA GLN A 94 -11.60 -1.28 -10.67
C GLN A 94 -11.06 -0.66 -9.37
N GLU A 95 -10.56 -1.50 -8.47
CA GLU A 95 -10.31 -1.18 -7.07
C GLU A 95 -8.83 -0.97 -6.77
N ILE A 96 -8.57 -0.29 -5.66
CA ILE A 96 -7.24 -0.16 -5.12
C ILE A 96 -6.99 -1.27 -4.10
N THR A 97 -5.97 -2.08 -4.37
CA THR A 97 -5.63 -3.25 -3.56
C THR A 97 -4.53 -2.90 -2.57
N LEU A 98 -4.83 -3.02 -1.28
CA LEU A 98 -3.85 -2.95 -0.20
C LEU A 98 -3.38 -4.35 0.15
N LYS A 99 -2.06 -4.57 0.15
CA LYS A 99 -1.46 -5.86 0.51
C LYS A 99 -1.23 -5.94 2.01
N LEU A 100 -1.89 -6.91 2.66
CA LEU A 100 -1.81 -7.09 4.12
C LEU A 100 -0.88 -8.22 4.55
N SER A 101 -0.40 -9.05 3.61
CA SER A 101 0.39 -10.25 3.93
C SER A 101 1.67 -9.98 4.75
N THR A 102 2.20 -8.76 4.72
CA THR A 102 3.43 -8.38 5.42
C THR A 102 3.15 -7.73 6.78
N ILE A 103 1.88 -7.44 7.09
CA ILE A 103 1.46 -6.68 8.27
C ILE A 103 0.64 -7.60 9.17
N LYS A 104 1.02 -7.74 10.44
CA LYS A 104 0.20 -8.41 11.46
C LYS A 104 -0.92 -7.48 11.91
N ILE A 105 -2.03 -7.48 11.19
CA ILE A 105 -3.23 -6.72 11.56
C ILE A 105 -4.48 -7.57 11.31
N ASP A 106 -5.51 -7.38 12.13
CA ASP A 106 -6.81 -8.02 11.90
C ASP A 106 -7.47 -7.37 10.69
N GLU A 107 -7.62 -8.16 9.62
CA GLU A 107 -8.14 -7.75 8.32
C GLU A 107 -9.59 -7.26 8.43
N THR A 108 -10.38 -7.90 9.30
CA THR A 108 -11.79 -7.56 9.53
C THR A 108 -11.90 -6.22 10.23
N ARG A 109 -11.09 -6.04 11.29
CA ARG A 109 -11.03 -4.79 12.06
C ARG A 109 -10.56 -3.63 11.18
N LEU A 110 -9.58 -3.86 10.30
CA LEU A 110 -9.09 -2.85 9.37
C LEU A 110 -10.15 -2.48 8.31
N LYS A 111 -10.85 -3.46 7.76
CA LYS A 111 -11.96 -3.23 6.82
C LYS A 111 -13.07 -2.39 7.47
N ASP A 112 -13.49 -2.76 8.68
CA ASP A 112 -14.52 -2.01 9.42
C ASP A 112 -14.05 -0.58 9.73
N PHE A 113 -12.78 -0.39 10.07
CA PHE A 113 -12.19 0.93 10.26
C PHE A 113 -12.22 1.79 8.99
N ILE A 114 -11.82 1.24 7.84
CA ILE A 114 -11.82 1.97 6.56
C ILE A 114 -13.24 2.39 6.16
N VAL A 115 -14.23 1.50 6.32
CA VAL A 115 -15.64 1.80 6.04
C VAL A 115 -16.21 2.85 7.01
N ALA A 116 -15.82 2.80 8.28
CA ALA A 116 -16.22 3.81 9.26
C ALA A 116 -15.62 5.18 8.92
N MET A 117 -14.34 5.22 8.52
CA MET A 117 -13.63 6.45 8.14
C MET A 117 -14.18 7.07 6.85
N SER A 118 -14.53 6.27 5.85
CA SER A 118 -15.09 6.79 4.59
C SER A 118 -16.46 7.45 4.77
N LYS A 119 -17.24 6.98 5.76
CA LYS A 119 -18.58 7.51 6.07
C LYS A 119 -18.59 8.61 7.15
N ALA A 120 -17.46 8.81 7.84
CA ALA A 120 -17.37 9.76 8.94
C ALA A 120 -17.03 11.17 8.44
N ASP A 121 -17.66 12.19 9.04
CA ASP A 121 -17.25 13.59 8.87
C ASP A 121 -15.80 13.81 9.33
N PRO A 122 -15.08 14.81 8.77
CA PRO A 122 -13.68 15.09 9.12
C PRO A 122 -13.41 15.24 10.63
N VAL A 123 -14.37 15.78 11.38
CA VAL A 123 -14.29 15.94 12.85
C VAL A 123 -14.47 14.61 13.59
N LYS A 124 -15.24 13.66 13.03
CA LYS A 124 -15.41 12.31 13.57
C LYS A 124 -14.25 11.39 13.19
N GLN A 125 -13.63 11.61 12.03
CA GLN A 125 -12.44 10.88 11.59
C GLN A 125 -11.28 11.03 12.58
N THR A 126 -11.03 12.25 13.09
CA THR A 126 -9.97 12.47 14.11
C THR A 126 -10.25 11.69 15.39
N LYS A 127 -11.51 11.64 15.85
CA LYS A 127 -11.90 10.86 17.05
C LYS A 127 -11.77 9.34 16.83
N LEU A 128 -12.07 8.85 15.64
CA LEU A 128 -11.92 7.43 15.29
C LEU A 128 -10.46 7.00 15.26
N ILE A 129 -9.56 7.87 14.79
CA ILE A 129 -8.10 7.61 14.82
C ILE A 129 -7.60 7.54 16.28
N GLU A 130 -8.04 8.46 17.15
CA GLU A 130 -7.69 8.43 18.57
C GLU A 130 -8.20 7.16 19.27
N GLN A 131 -9.43 6.73 19.00
CA GLN A 131 -9.99 5.49 19.56
C GLN A 131 -9.30 4.22 19.06
N TYR A 132 -8.74 4.24 17.85
CA TYR A 132 -8.02 3.08 17.31
C TYR A 132 -6.59 2.96 17.88
N ASN A 133 -5.99 4.08 18.27
CA ASN A 133 -4.64 4.14 18.85
C ASN A 133 -4.60 3.94 20.38
N ALA A 134 -5.75 4.02 21.06
CA ALA A 134 -5.91 3.74 22.49
C ALA A 134 -6.04 2.23 22.76
#